data_AF-A0A8H7DDD3-F1
#
_entry.id   AF-A0A8H7DDD3-F1
#
_cell.length_a   1.000
_cell.length_b   1.000
_cell.length_c   1.000
_cell.angle_alpha   90.00
_cell.angle_beta   90.00
_cell.angle_gamma   90.00
#
_symmetry.space_group_name_H-M   'P 1'
#
loop_
_entity.id
_entity.type
_entity.pdbx_description
1 polymer ?
#
loop_
_entity_poly.entity_id
_entity_poly.type
_entity_poly.pdbx_seq_one_letter_code
_entity_poly.pdbx_strand_id
1 'polypeptide(L)'
;MPTEILSHIFAFTLPPHQQDAESAPWTISAVCARWRSIVLSQPNLWTFIRYHDQDTHIPSGADVLKLETQLLRSGQAPLHIDFLVQEHSDDEEIVQMMYAHTERWETASFTGPEELCEHLRSYIQGPFPQLREVTIEIDKAYPSDDDNIVLDMFHDAPLLQAAFVNRESWATPVTMALPWSQLLRFGGRNTWEGHLAVLGSASNLVDCSLEIPGSDRITQTLLRPIVLPRLLRLSPVRSPIFGMS
;
A
#
# COMPACT_ATOMS: atom_id res chain seq x y z
N MET A 1 -29.04 -14.70 17.86
CA MET A 1 -27.75 -14.00 18.05
C MET A 1 -28.01 -12.49 18.20
N PRO A 2 -27.42 -11.82 19.21
CA PRO A 2 -27.52 -10.35 19.38
C PRO A 2 -26.88 -9.58 18.23
N THR A 3 -27.23 -8.30 18.08
CA THR A 3 -26.78 -7.45 16.97
C THR A 3 -25.30 -7.08 17.12
N GLU A 4 -24.85 -6.90 18.35
CA GLU A 4 -23.48 -6.60 18.74
C GLU A 4 -22.54 -7.74 18.34
N ILE A 5 -22.98 -8.99 18.56
CA ILE A 5 -22.19 -10.17 18.19
C ILE A 5 -22.09 -10.32 16.67
N LEU A 6 -23.19 -10.10 15.94
CA LEU A 6 -23.17 -10.12 14.47
C LEU A 6 -22.26 -9.03 13.90
N SER A 7 -22.29 -7.82 14.48
CA SER A 7 -21.39 -6.74 14.13
C SER A 7 -19.92 -7.12 14.32
N HIS A 8 -19.58 -7.67 15.48
CA HIS A 8 -18.22 -8.12 15.75
C HIS A 8 -17.80 -9.19 14.75
N ILE A 9 -18.68 -10.18 14.46
CA ILE A 9 -18.40 -11.20 13.45
C ILE A 9 -18.11 -10.54 12.10
N PHE A 10 -18.95 -9.62 11.62
CA PHE A 10 -18.73 -8.95 10.33
C PHE A 10 -17.40 -8.19 10.29
N ALA A 11 -17.03 -7.50 11.37
CA ALA A 11 -15.75 -6.80 11.45
C ALA A 11 -14.55 -7.76 11.46
N PHE A 12 -14.67 -8.94 12.10
CA PHE A 12 -13.62 -9.94 12.16
C PHE A 12 -13.50 -10.81 10.90
N THR A 13 -14.61 -11.05 10.19
CA THR A 13 -14.60 -11.82 8.95
C THR A 13 -13.99 -11.05 7.79
N LEU A 14 -13.75 -9.74 7.95
CA LEU A 14 -13.24 -8.84 6.92
C LEU A 14 -11.91 -8.22 7.34
N PRO A 15 -10.82 -9.02 7.39
CA PRO A 15 -9.50 -8.43 7.55
C PRO A 15 -9.26 -7.42 6.41
N PRO A 16 -8.64 -6.26 6.69
CA PRO A 16 -8.32 -5.23 5.69
C PRO A 16 -7.29 -5.69 4.63
N HIS A 17 -6.92 -6.97 4.59
CA HIS A 17 -5.89 -7.52 3.70
C HIS A 17 -6.39 -8.73 2.88
N GLN A 18 -7.70 -9.00 2.86
CA GLN A 18 -8.26 -10.09 2.05
C GLN A 18 -8.93 -9.58 0.78
N GLN A 19 -8.85 -10.35 -0.31
CA GLN A 19 -9.52 -10.08 -1.57
C GLN A 19 -11.05 -9.90 -1.40
N ASP A 20 -11.65 -10.53 -0.40
CA ASP A 20 -13.09 -10.42 -0.15
C ASP A 20 -13.52 -9.14 0.60
N ALA A 21 -12.57 -8.35 1.13
CA ALA A 21 -12.90 -7.20 1.99
C ALA A 21 -13.74 -6.12 1.26
N GLU A 22 -13.49 -5.93 -0.04
CA GLU A 22 -14.22 -4.94 -0.84
C GLU A 22 -15.66 -5.39 -1.17
N SER A 23 -15.84 -6.67 -1.48
CA SER A 23 -17.15 -7.23 -1.88
C SER A 23 -18.04 -7.53 -0.67
N ALA A 24 -17.43 -7.74 0.50
CA ALA A 24 -18.14 -8.26 1.64
C ALA A 24 -19.26 -7.39 2.22
N PRO A 25 -19.17 -6.05 2.30
CA PRO A 25 -20.30 -5.24 2.75
C PRO A 25 -21.52 -5.49 1.87
N TRP A 26 -21.30 -5.60 0.56
CA TRP A 26 -22.33 -5.90 -0.42
C TRP A 26 -22.90 -7.31 -0.20
N THR A 27 -22.03 -8.32 -0.10
CA THR A 27 -22.42 -9.73 0.11
C THR A 27 -23.17 -9.95 1.42
N ILE A 28 -22.66 -9.43 2.55
CA ILE A 28 -23.30 -9.56 3.87
C ILE A 28 -24.64 -8.81 3.89
N SER A 29 -24.71 -7.64 3.23
CA SER A 29 -25.96 -6.88 3.14
C SER A 29 -27.03 -7.57 2.28
N ALA A 30 -26.66 -8.53 1.43
CA ALA A 30 -27.61 -9.26 0.58
C ALA A 30 -28.36 -10.38 1.33
N VAL A 31 -27.83 -10.87 2.46
CA VAL A 31 -28.34 -12.07 3.15
C VAL A 31 -29.76 -11.90 3.70
N CYS A 32 -30.00 -10.88 4.55
CA CYS A 32 -31.33 -10.58 5.08
C CYS A 32 -31.44 -9.11 5.49
N ALA A 33 -32.67 -8.62 5.67
CA ALA A 33 -32.93 -7.22 6.05
C ALA A 33 -32.22 -6.81 7.35
N ARG A 34 -32.10 -7.73 8.32
CA ARG A 34 -31.40 -7.49 9.58
C ARG A 34 -29.90 -7.29 9.36
N TRP A 35 -29.25 -8.14 8.56
CA TRP A 35 -27.81 -8.03 8.29
C TRP A 35 -27.51 -6.77 7.50
N ARG A 36 -28.34 -6.46 6.50
CA ARG A 36 -28.29 -5.18 5.79
C ARG A 36 -28.32 -3.98 6.73
N SER A 37 -29.28 -3.95 7.66
CA SER A 37 -29.37 -2.85 8.62
C SER A 37 -28.10 -2.70 9.47
N ILE A 38 -27.47 -3.82 9.86
CA ILE A 38 -26.23 -3.80 10.63
C ILE A 38 -25.09 -3.25 9.77
N VAL A 39 -24.87 -3.81 8.59
CA VAL A 39 -23.76 -3.41 7.70
C VAL A 39 -23.86 -1.93 7.31
N LEU A 40 -25.07 -1.46 7.01
CA LEU A 40 -25.31 -0.05 6.66
C LEU A 40 -25.04 0.91 7.82
N SER A 41 -25.12 0.45 9.07
CA SER A 41 -24.85 1.27 10.26
C SER A 41 -23.37 1.31 10.67
N GLN A 42 -22.48 0.63 9.94
CA GLN A 42 -21.10 0.40 10.37
C GLN A 42 -20.09 0.90 9.35
N PRO A 43 -19.59 2.15 9.52
CA PRO A 43 -18.64 2.76 8.59
C PRO A 43 -17.38 1.93 8.37
N ASN A 44 -16.86 1.28 9.41
CA ASN A 44 -15.64 0.47 9.35
C ASN A 44 -15.72 -0.73 8.39
N LEU A 45 -16.91 -1.16 7.99
CA LEU A 45 -17.04 -2.22 6.98
C LEU A 45 -16.82 -1.67 5.56
N TRP A 46 -16.90 -0.36 5.35
CA TRP A 46 -16.84 0.30 4.04
C TRP A 46 -15.47 0.95 3.77
N THR A 47 -14.46 0.70 4.61
CA THR A 47 -13.17 1.42 4.58
C THR A 47 -12.14 0.85 3.63
N PHE A 48 -12.34 -0.38 3.14
CA PHE A 48 -11.44 -1.01 2.19
C PHE A 48 -11.85 -0.62 0.76
N ILE A 49 -11.01 0.18 0.12
CA ILE A 49 -11.22 0.72 -1.21
C ILE A 49 -10.19 0.10 -2.14
N ARG A 50 -10.67 -0.58 -3.18
CA ARG A 50 -9.83 -1.25 -4.16
C ARG A 50 -10.12 -0.76 -5.56
N TYR A 51 -9.05 -0.64 -6.34
CA TYR A 51 -9.12 -0.45 -7.78
C TYR A 51 -8.07 -1.32 -8.46
N HIS A 52 -8.52 -2.31 -9.23
CA HIS A 52 -7.68 -3.24 -10.00
C HIS A 52 -8.09 -3.17 -11.48
N ASP A 53 -7.18 -2.75 -12.37
CA ASP A 53 -7.45 -2.58 -13.80
C ASP A 53 -7.54 -3.89 -14.61
N GLN A 54 -7.10 -5.00 -14.02
CA GLN A 54 -7.04 -6.32 -14.65
C GLN A 54 -8.32 -7.16 -14.49
N ASP A 55 -9.32 -6.63 -13.79
CA ASP A 55 -10.68 -7.06 -14.07
C ASP A 55 -10.91 -6.72 -15.55
N THR A 56 -11.24 -7.71 -16.40
CA THR A 56 -11.42 -7.55 -17.86
C THR A 56 -12.58 -6.62 -18.25
N HIS A 57 -12.97 -5.75 -17.34
CA HIS A 57 -14.13 -4.91 -17.28
C HIS A 57 -13.65 -3.45 -17.29
N ILE A 58 -13.89 -2.77 -18.41
CA ILE A 58 -13.76 -1.31 -18.49
C ILE A 58 -14.65 -0.70 -17.41
N PRO A 59 -14.14 0.16 -16.53
CA PRO A 59 -14.96 0.74 -15.47
C PRO A 59 -16.24 1.36 -16.01
N SER A 60 -17.34 0.96 -15.40
CA SER A 60 -18.67 1.41 -15.75
C SER A 60 -19.15 2.46 -14.77
N GLY A 61 -20.23 3.17 -15.12
CA GLY A 61 -20.91 4.04 -14.16
C GLY A 61 -21.37 3.32 -12.87
N ALA A 62 -21.50 1.99 -12.89
CA ALA A 62 -21.80 1.22 -11.69
C ALA A 62 -20.60 1.14 -10.73
N ASP A 63 -19.38 1.10 -11.25
CA ASP A 63 -18.15 1.05 -10.45
C ASP A 63 -17.89 2.39 -9.78
N VAL A 64 -18.10 3.48 -10.51
CA VAL A 64 -18.10 4.84 -9.96
C VAL A 64 -19.11 4.97 -8.81
N LEU A 65 -20.36 4.56 -9.04
CA LEU A 65 -21.41 4.62 -8.01
C LEU A 65 -21.09 3.73 -6.79
N LYS A 66 -20.47 2.58 -7.02
CA LYS A 66 -20.05 1.64 -5.97
C LYS A 66 -18.97 2.28 -5.09
N LEU A 67 -17.95 2.89 -5.71
CA LEU A 67 -16.90 3.62 -5.02
C LEU A 67 -17.46 4.82 -4.24
N GLU A 68 -18.28 5.67 -4.88
CA GLU A 68 -18.96 6.78 -4.20
C GLU A 68 -19.74 6.30 -2.98
N THR A 69 -20.45 5.18 -3.12
CA THR A 69 -21.22 4.59 -2.02
C THR A 69 -20.31 4.11 -0.88
N GLN A 70 -19.16 3.48 -1.18
CA GLN A 70 -18.19 3.07 -0.16
C GLN A 70 -17.57 4.28 0.55
N LEU A 71 -17.14 5.29 -0.19
CA LEU A 71 -16.57 6.53 0.34
C LEU A 71 -17.59 7.26 1.23
N LEU A 72 -18.85 7.35 0.80
CA LEU A 72 -19.93 7.95 1.57
C LEU A 72 -20.21 7.17 2.87
N ARG A 73 -20.31 5.84 2.79
CA ARG A 73 -20.68 5.00 3.95
C ARG A 73 -19.54 4.83 4.96
N SER A 74 -18.29 4.88 4.51
CA SER A 74 -17.13 4.87 5.40
C SER A 74 -17.02 6.16 6.24
N GLY A 75 -17.73 7.22 5.86
CA GLY A 75 -17.87 8.43 6.66
C GLY A 75 -16.53 9.13 6.89
N GLN A 76 -16.01 9.06 8.12
CA GLN A 76 -14.69 9.61 8.49
C GLN A 76 -13.76 8.51 9.01
N ALA A 77 -14.14 7.24 8.85
CA ALA A 77 -13.28 6.14 9.26
C ALA A 77 -12.00 6.11 8.40
N PRO A 78 -10.87 5.67 8.96
CA PRO A 78 -9.63 5.53 8.21
C PRO A 78 -9.79 4.57 7.03
N LEU A 79 -9.17 4.89 5.90
CA LEU A 79 -9.28 4.14 4.66
C LEU A 79 -8.07 3.23 4.43
N HIS A 80 -8.33 2.07 3.83
CA HIS A 80 -7.33 1.13 3.37
C HIS A 80 -7.41 1.07 1.85
N ILE A 81 -6.35 1.55 1.20
CA ILE A 81 -6.31 1.69 -0.26
C ILE A 81 -5.49 0.56 -0.85
N ASP A 82 -6.06 -0.09 -1.86
CA ASP A 82 -5.42 -1.13 -2.65
C ASP A 82 -5.57 -0.79 -4.14
N PHE A 83 -4.49 -0.29 -4.72
CA PHE A 83 -4.45 0.17 -6.10
C PHE A 83 -3.54 -0.75 -6.90
N LEU A 84 -4.09 -1.39 -7.92
CA LEU A 84 -3.35 -2.26 -8.80
C LEU A 84 -3.61 -1.87 -10.25
N VAL A 85 -2.53 -1.70 -10.99
CA VAL A 85 -2.54 -1.41 -12.42
C VAL A 85 -1.57 -2.33 -13.16
N GLN A 86 -2.00 -3.07 -14.17
CA GLN A 86 -1.17 -3.92 -15.02
C GLN A 86 -0.67 -3.21 -16.29
N GLU A 87 -1.48 -2.29 -16.83
CA GLU A 87 -1.22 -1.49 -18.02
C GLU A 87 -1.73 -0.06 -17.79
N HIS A 88 -1.27 0.94 -18.55
CA HIS A 88 -1.69 2.34 -18.33
C HIS A 88 -3.21 2.45 -18.21
N SER A 89 -3.72 2.84 -17.04
CA SER A 89 -5.16 2.99 -16.82
C SER A 89 -5.63 4.36 -17.29
N ASP A 90 -6.60 4.40 -18.21
CA ASP A 90 -7.27 5.64 -18.63
C ASP A 90 -8.37 6.09 -17.63
N ASP A 91 -8.55 5.37 -16.52
CA ASP A 91 -9.64 5.57 -15.55
C ASP A 91 -9.35 6.66 -14.52
N GLU A 92 -9.04 7.85 -15.04
CA GLU A 92 -8.66 9.02 -14.27
C GLU A 92 -9.74 9.42 -13.24
N GLU A 93 -11.02 9.22 -13.53
CA GLU A 93 -12.13 9.56 -12.62
C GLU A 93 -12.10 8.74 -11.32
N ILE A 94 -11.95 7.41 -11.42
CA ILE A 94 -11.92 6.54 -10.23
C ILE A 94 -10.68 6.80 -9.38
N VAL A 95 -9.54 6.92 -10.05
CA VAL A 95 -8.27 7.26 -9.43
C VAL A 95 -8.37 8.58 -8.66
N GLN A 96 -8.90 9.63 -9.29
CA GLN A 96 -9.07 10.93 -8.66
C GLN A 96 -10.02 10.87 -7.46
N MET A 97 -11.11 10.11 -7.53
CA MET A 97 -12.01 9.92 -6.39
C MET A 97 -11.31 9.26 -5.20
N MET A 98 -10.45 8.27 -5.43
CA MET A 98 -9.68 7.63 -4.37
C MET A 98 -8.69 8.60 -3.72
N TYR A 99 -7.95 9.36 -4.55
CA TYR A 99 -6.91 10.28 -4.09
C TYR A 99 -7.49 11.56 -3.44
N ALA A 100 -8.74 11.91 -3.69
CA ALA A 100 -9.42 13.01 -3.02
C ALA A 100 -9.56 12.83 -1.50
N HIS A 101 -9.28 11.64 -0.97
CA HIS A 101 -9.43 11.30 0.45
C HIS A 101 -8.12 10.89 1.15
N THR A 102 -6.96 11.34 0.65
CA THR A 102 -5.63 11.05 1.23
C THR A 102 -5.52 11.38 2.73
N GLU A 103 -6.28 12.36 3.20
CA GLU A 103 -6.33 12.75 4.62
C GLU A 103 -6.81 11.63 5.57
N ARG A 104 -7.58 10.67 5.02
CA ARG A 104 -8.16 9.54 5.76
C ARG A 104 -7.37 8.25 5.57
N TRP A 105 -6.38 8.22 4.69
CA TRP A 105 -5.65 6.97 4.41
C TRP A 105 -4.86 6.54 5.63
N GLU A 106 -5.08 5.30 6.08
CA GLU A 106 -4.30 4.64 7.12
C GLU A 106 -3.29 3.66 6.52
N THR A 107 -3.69 2.96 5.46
CA THR A 107 -2.78 2.09 4.70
C THR A 107 -2.98 2.30 3.20
N ALA A 108 -1.89 2.27 2.43
CA ALA A 108 -1.95 2.33 0.98
C ALA A 108 -1.02 1.29 0.35
N SER A 109 -1.55 0.52 -0.60
CA SER A 109 -0.80 -0.44 -1.41
C SER A 109 -0.94 -0.07 -2.87
N PHE A 110 0.19 -0.01 -3.58
CA PHE A 110 0.26 0.29 -4.99
C PHE A 110 1.03 -0.81 -5.70
N THR A 111 0.42 -1.47 -6.68
CA THR A 111 1.04 -2.54 -7.45
C THR A 111 0.91 -2.25 -8.94
N GLY A 112 1.99 -2.39 -9.71
CA GLY A 112 1.93 -2.22 -11.16
C GLY A 112 3.27 -2.04 -11.86
N PRO A 113 3.28 -1.60 -13.13
CA PRO A 113 4.52 -1.43 -13.88
C PRO A 113 5.27 -0.17 -13.43
N GLU A 114 6.47 0.06 -13.96
CA GLU A 114 7.33 1.17 -13.55
C GLU A 114 6.67 2.56 -13.68
N GLU A 115 5.80 2.73 -14.67
CA GLU A 115 5.04 3.96 -14.93
C GLU A 115 4.07 4.31 -13.79
N LEU A 116 3.75 3.34 -12.92
CA LEU A 116 3.02 3.58 -11.68
C LEU A 116 3.69 4.68 -10.86
N CYS A 117 5.02 4.69 -10.77
CA CYS A 117 5.72 5.70 -9.95
C CYS A 117 5.51 7.12 -10.47
N GLU A 118 5.52 7.31 -11.78
CA GLU A 118 5.23 8.61 -12.42
C GLU A 118 3.77 9.01 -12.22
N HIS A 119 2.86 8.03 -12.31
CA HIS A 119 1.45 8.24 -12.02
C HIS A 119 1.25 8.70 -10.56
N LEU A 120 1.79 7.97 -9.58
CA LEU A 120 1.69 8.34 -8.17
C LEU A 120 2.23 9.75 -7.94
N ARG A 121 3.38 10.08 -8.55
CA ARG A 121 4.00 11.42 -8.43
C ARG A 121 3.13 12.53 -9.00
N SER A 122 2.48 12.27 -10.13
CA SER A 122 1.64 13.25 -10.82
C SER A 122 0.33 13.51 -10.07
N TYR A 123 -0.27 12.47 -9.51
CA TYR A 123 -1.65 12.52 -9.03
C TYR A 123 -1.81 12.54 -7.51
N ILE A 124 -0.86 11.97 -6.76
CA ILE A 124 -0.97 11.89 -5.32
C ILE A 124 -0.19 13.03 -4.68
N GLN A 125 -0.94 14.03 -4.23
CA GLN A 125 -0.44 15.11 -3.38
C GLN A 125 -1.06 14.95 -1.99
N GLY A 126 -0.26 15.11 -0.94
CA GLY A 126 -0.73 15.02 0.44
C GLY A 126 -1.82 16.05 0.79
N PRO A 127 -2.32 16.03 2.03
CA PRO A 127 -1.66 15.51 3.22
C PRO A 127 -1.98 14.04 3.54
N PHE A 128 -1.06 13.36 4.24
CA PHE A 128 -1.21 11.98 4.74
C PHE A 128 -1.14 11.90 6.28
N PRO A 129 -2.03 12.61 7.02
CA PRO A 129 -1.92 12.76 8.46
C PRO A 129 -2.17 11.46 9.23
N GLN A 130 -2.89 10.50 8.64
CA GLN A 130 -3.26 9.22 9.26
C GLN A 130 -2.47 8.03 8.72
N LEU A 131 -1.63 8.22 7.69
CA LEU A 131 -0.99 7.12 6.97
C LEU A 131 0.05 6.44 7.88
N ARG A 132 -0.14 5.15 8.11
CA ARG A 132 0.72 4.30 8.96
C ARG A 132 1.56 3.33 8.16
N GLU A 133 1.06 2.88 7.02
CA GLU A 133 1.71 1.87 6.19
C GLU A 133 1.58 2.19 4.71
N VAL A 134 2.69 2.10 3.99
CA VAL A 134 2.71 2.19 2.53
C VAL A 134 3.45 0.99 1.93
N THR A 135 2.88 0.40 0.90
CA THR A 135 3.48 -0.67 0.12
C THR A 135 3.48 -0.27 -1.34
N ILE A 136 4.62 -0.46 -2.02
CA ILE A 136 4.78 -0.23 -3.45
C ILE A 136 5.42 -1.48 -4.06
N GLU A 137 4.77 -2.06 -5.05
CA GLU A 137 5.21 -3.24 -5.76
C GLU A 137 5.27 -2.98 -7.25
N ILE A 138 6.47 -3.03 -7.81
CA ILE A 138 6.72 -2.81 -9.23
C ILE A 138 6.95 -4.16 -9.90
N ASP A 139 5.93 -4.69 -10.58
CA ASP A 139 5.89 -6.07 -11.08
C ASP A 139 6.40 -6.23 -12.51
N LYS A 140 6.54 -5.13 -13.26
CA LYS A 140 7.13 -5.09 -14.60
C LYS A 140 8.06 -3.88 -14.69
N ALA A 141 9.30 -4.11 -15.10
CA ALA A 141 10.27 -3.04 -15.27
C ALA A 141 11.05 -3.25 -16.57
N TYR A 142 10.88 -2.30 -17.48
CA TYR A 142 11.60 -2.30 -18.74
C TYR A 142 12.95 -1.60 -18.54
N PRO A 143 14.02 -2.04 -19.23
CA PRO A 143 15.27 -1.31 -19.22
C PRO A 143 15.05 0.06 -19.89
N SER A 144 14.84 1.09 -19.08
CA SER A 144 14.90 2.49 -19.51
C SER A 144 16.31 3.03 -19.32
N ASP A 145 16.74 3.89 -20.24
CA ASP A 145 18.08 4.49 -20.26
C ASP A 145 18.22 5.68 -19.28
N ASP A 146 17.15 6.11 -18.61
CA ASP A 146 17.18 7.34 -17.83
C ASP A 146 16.20 7.34 -16.64
N ASP A 147 16.65 8.03 -15.60
CA ASP A 147 16.02 8.44 -14.35
C ASP A 147 15.94 7.47 -13.15
N ASN A 148 16.60 7.92 -12.06
CA ASN A 148 16.29 7.49 -10.70
C ASN A 148 14.87 7.98 -10.36
N ILE A 149 13.96 7.05 -10.11
CA ILE A 149 12.62 7.38 -9.66
C ILE A 149 12.70 7.83 -8.19
N VAL A 150 12.22 9.05 -7.92
CA VAL A 150 12.10 9.59 -6.56
C VAL A 150 10.63 9.72 -6.18
N LEU A 151 10.24 9.05 -5.10
CA LEU A 151 8.93 9.15 -4.48
C LEU A 151 9.03 9.93 -3.16
N ASP A 152 8.58 11.18 -3.16
CA ASP A 152 8.73 12.11 -2.04
C ASP A 152 7.40 12.52 -1.38
N MET A 153 6.25 12.15 -1.95
CA MET A 153 4.95 12.55 -1.42
C MET A 153 4.70 12.09 0.03
N PHE A 154 5.31 10.98 0.45
CA PHE A 154 5.14 10.43 1.80
C PHE A 154 6.10 11.04 2.83
N HIS A 155 6.92 12.04 2.46
CA HIS A 155 7.87 12.68 3.36
C HIS A 155 7.17 13.28 4.60
N ASP A 156 6.02 13.92 4.39
CA ASP A 156 5.24 14.61 5.43
C ASP A 156 4.12 13.73 6.01
N ALA A 157 4.32 12.41 6.11
CA ALA A 157 3.38 11.47 6.74
C ALA A 157 3.77 11.23 8.23
N PRO A 158 3.25 12.02 9.20
CA PRO A 158 3.75 12.05 10.58
C PRO A 158 3.47 10.77 11.38
N LEU A 159 2.58 9.91 10.91
CA LEU A 159 2.23 8.65 11.56
C LEU A 159 2.76 7.41 10.83
N LEU A 160 3.54 7.59 9.76
CA LEU A 160 4.07 6.48 8.97
C LEU A 160 5.05 5.64 9.80
N GLN A 161 4.75 4.35 9.93
CA GLN A 161 5.49 3.40 10.76
C GLN A 161 6.02 2.21 9.95
N ALA A 162 5.43 1.93 8.79
CA ALA A 162 5.81 0.82 7.94
C ALA A 162 5.91 1.25 6.48
N ALA A 163 6.97 0.82 5.80
CA ALA A 163 7.13 1.06 4.37
C ALA A 163 7.75 -0.16 3.68
N PHE A 164 7.13 -0.63 2.60
CA PHE A 164 7.60 -1.77 1.82
C PHE A 164 7.72 -1.43 0.35
N VAL A 165 8.87 -1.70 -0.27
CA VAL A 165 9.09 -1.44 -1.71
C VAL A 165 9.72 -2.64 -2.38
N ASN A 166 8.95 -3.30 -3.25
CA ASN A 166 9.42 -4.44 -4.01
C ASN A 166 9.45 -4.08 -5.50
N ARG A 167 10.45 -4.57 -6.23
CA ARG A 167 10.58 -4.35 -7.67
C ARG A 167 11.10 -5.61 -8.34
N GLU A 168 10.59 -5.99 -9.50
CA GLU A 168 11.09 -7.18 -10.19
C GLU A 168 12.50 -6.96 -10.80
N SER A 169 12.79 -5.77 -11.32
CA SER A 169 14.08 -5.43 -11.95
C SER A 169 15.09 -4.77 -11.01
N TRP A 170 16.37 -4.95 -11.33
CA TRP A 170 17.53 -4.32 -10.67
C TRP A 170 18.08 -3.11 -11.44
N ALA A 171 17.48 -2.73 -12.58
CA ALA A 171 18.09 -1.79 -13.53
C ALA A 171 18.16 -0.33 -13.04
N THR A 172 17.19 0.13 -12.25
CA THR A 172 17.11 1.52 -11.75
C THR A 172 16.72 1.56 -10.26
N PRO A 173 17.42 2.30 -9.39
CA PRO A 173 17.04 2.38 -7.99
C PRO A 173 15.84 3.32 -7.80
N VAL A 174 14.83 2.86 -7.05
CA VAL A 174 13.74 3.72 -6.56
C VAL A 174 14.18 4.32 -5.23
N THR A 175 14.24 5.64 -5.18
CA THR A 175 14.54 6.38 -3.95
C THR A 175 13.24 6.89 -3.35
N MET A 176 13.03 6.63 -2.06
CA MET A 176 11.91 7.23 -1.34
C MET A 176 12.39 8.27 -0.33
N ALA A 177 11.76 9.43 -0.32
CA ALA A 177 11.86 10.37 0.78
C ALA A 177 10.78 10.04 1.81
N LEU A 178 11.13 9.20 2.79
CA LEU A 178 10.27 8.84 3.91
C LEU A 178 10.73 9.51 5.20
N PRO A 179 9.85 9.65 6.21
CA PRO A 179 10.25 10.02 7.55
C PRO A 179 10.97 8.82 8.24
N TRP A 180 12.18 8.51 7.79
CA TRP A 180 12.94 7.32 8.18
C TRP A 180 13.08 7.13 9.69
N SER A 181 13.25 8.24 10.43
CA SER A 181 13.46 8.19 11.87
C SER A 181 12.27 7.64 12.67
N GLN A 182 11.04 7.66 12.14
CA GLN A 182 9.85 7.12 12.84
C GLN A 182 9.43 5.73 12.34
N LEU A 183 10.05 5.21 11.27
CA LEU A 183 9.74 3.88 10.76
C LEU A 183 10.15 2.79 11.76
N LEU A 184 9.24 1.86 11.97
CA LEU A 184 9.41 0.66 12.80
C LEU A 184 9.61 -0.59 11.95
N ARG A 185 9.01 -0.61 10.75
CA ARG A 185 9.08 -1.71 9.80
C ARG A 185 9.52 -1.18 8.44
N PHE A 186 10.51 -1.81 7.85
CA PHE A 186 10.95 -1.49 6.51
C PHE A 186 11.28 -2.77 5.76
N GLY A 187 10.96 -2.83 4.48
CA GLY A 187 11.50 -3.91 3.68
C GLY A 187 11.40 -3.64 2.19
N GLY A 188 12.17 -4.41 1.43
CA GLY A 188 12.15 -4.24 0.01
C GLY A 188 13.39 -4.73 -0.71
N ARG A 189 13.28 -4.67 -2.04
CA ARG A 189 14.37 -4.92 -2.96
C ARG A 189 15.06 -3.61 -3.30
N ASN A 190 16.38 -3.54 -3.12
CA ASN A 190 17.19 -2.38 -3.49
C ASN A 190 18.67 -2.77 -3.65
N THR A 191 19.46 -1.92 -4.29
CA THR A 191 20.93 -2.09 -4.34
C THR A 191 21.51 -2.05 -2.93
N TRP A 192 22.70 -2.63 -2.76
CA TRP A 192 23.40 -2.57 -1.48
C TRP A 192 23.58 -1.13 -0.99
N GLU A 193 24.05 -0.21 -1.84
CA GLU A 193 24.23 1.20 -1.51
C GLU A 193 22.90 1.89 -1.16
N GLY A 194 21.81 1.55 -1.87
CA GLY A 194 20.48 2.07 -1.60
C GLY A 194 19.99 1.68 -0.20
N HIS A 195 20.13 0.41 0.17
CA HIS A 195 19.81 -0.05 1.53
C HIS A 195 20.65 0.65 2.59
N LEU A 196 21.95 0.81 2.38
CA LEU A 196 22.81 1.49 3.34
C LEU A 196 22.43 2.97 3.53
N ALA A 197 22.09 3.66 2.45
CA ALA A 197 21.68 5.06 2.50
C ALA A 197 20.43 5.26 3.37
N VAL A 198 19.46 4.35 3.28
CA VAL A 198 18.20 4.46 4.04
C VAL A 198 18.33 3.96 5.48
N LEU A 199 19.03 2.84 5.70
CA LEU A 199 19.19 2.24 7.03
C LEU A 199 19.98 3.14 7.99
N GLY A 200 20.89 3.97 7.47
CA GLY A 200 21.60 4.97 8.28
C GLY A 200 20.67 6.00 8.94
N SER A 201 19.51 6.25 8.33
CA SER A 201 18.52 7.22 8.83
C SER A 201 17.39 6.59 9.65
N ALA A 202 17.23 5.26 9.57
CA ALA A 202 16.10 4.51 10.12
C ALA A 202 16.40 3.88 11.50
N SER A 203 16.80 4.73 12.46
CA SER A 203 17.30 4.28 13.77
C SER A 203 16.27 3.55 14.67
N ASN A 204 14.98 3.68 14.38
CA ASN A 204 13.89 3.07 15.15
C ASN A 204 13.36 1.75 14.58
N LEU A 205 13.98 1.22 13.53
CA LEU A 205 13.57 -0.05 12.93
C LEU A 205 13.62 -1.19 13.94
N VAL A 206 12.54 -1.96 13.97
CA VAL A 206 12.33 -3.16 14.77
C VAL A 206 12.29 -4.40 13.88
N ASP A 207 11.67 -4.28 12.71
CA ASP A 207 11.59 -5.32 11.69
C ASP A 207 12.15 -4.79 10.37
N CYS A 208 13.09 -5.53 9.78
CA CYS A 208 13.73 -5.15 8.54
C CYS A 208 13.83 -6.36 7.59
N SER A 209 13.36 -6.20 6.36
CA SER A 209 13.42 -7.26 5.36
C SER A 209 14.11 -6.79 4.08
N LEU A 210 15.31 -7.31 3.78
CA LEU A 210 16.15 -6.78 2.70
C LEU A 210 16.39 -7.82 1.62
N GLU A 211 16.29 -7.42 0.36
CA GLU A 211 16.70 -8.20 -0.80
C GLU A 211 17.72 -7.42 -1.61
N ILE A 212 18.82 -8.08 -1.95
CA ILE A 212 20.05 -7.51 -2.53
C ILE A 212 20.38 -8.29 -3.81
N PRO A 213 20.88 -7.65 -4.89
CA PRO A 213 21.16 -8.36 -6.14
C PRO A 213 22.22 -9.43 -5.93
N GLY A 214 22.01 -10.62 -6.50
CA GLY A 214 23.02 -11.70 -6.42
C GLY A 214 24.35 -11.36 -7.12
N SER A 215 24.34 -10.35 -8.00
CA SER A 215 25.51 -9.85 -8.73
C SER A 215 26.29 -8.77 -8.00
N ASP A 216 25.79 -8.22 -6.88
CA ASP A 216 26.53 -7.25 -6.08
C ASP A 216 27.73 -7.96 -5.45
N ARG A 217 28.87 -7.91 -6.15
CA ARG A 217 30.15 -8.22 -5.56
C ARG A 217 30.33 -7.19 -4.48
N ILE A 218 30.30 -7.61 -3.22
CA ILE A 218 30.66 -6.78 -2.06
C ILE A 218 32.04 -6.20 -2.38
N THR A 219 32.07 -4.99 -2.94
CA THR A 219 33.28 -4.21 -3.01
C THR A 219 33.60 -3.94 -1.55
N GLN A 220 34.77 -4.37 -1.11
CA GLN A 220 35.24 -4.23 0.27
C GLN A 220 35.53 -2.76 0.59
N THR A 221 34.58 -1.89 0.31
CA THR A 221 34.59 -0.51 0.76
C THR A 221 34.43 -0.58 2.26
N LEU A 222 35.37 0.00 3.00
CA LEU A 222 35.38 0.08 4.46
C LEU A 222 34.13 0.82 4.95
N LEU A 223 33.01 0.12 5.03
CA LEU A 223 31.75 0.68 5.45
C LEU A 223 31.75 0.78 6.97
N ARG A 224 31.41 1.97 7.47
CA ARG A 224 31.10 2.14 8.89
C ARG A 224 29.91 1.22 9.22
N PRO A 225 29.96 0.47 10.34
CA PRO A 225 28.82 -0.35 10.73
C PRO A 225 27.58 0.53 10.91
N ILE A 226 26.49 0.18 10.23
CA ILE A 226 25.18 0.77 10.53
C ILE A 226 24.67 0.11 11.80
N VAL A 227 24.35 0.93 12.80
CA VAL A 227 23.82 0.46 14.09
C VAL A 227 22.32 0.68 14.10
N LEU A 228 21.55 -0.41 14.13
CA LEU A 228 20.11 -0.41 14.29
C LEU A 228 19.77 -0.94 15.70
N PRO A 229 19.78 -0.06 16.73
CA PRO A 229 19.79 -0.50 18.13
C PRO A 229 18.50 -1.18 18.58
N ARG A 230 17.41 -0.99 17.84
CA ARG A 230 16.08 -1.54 18.15
C ARG A 230 15.71 -2.73 17.27
N LEU A 231 16.58 -3.14 16.35
CA LEU A 231 16.28 -4.20 15.39
C LEU A 231 16.14 -5.54 16.11
N LEU A 232 14.96 -6.14 16.00
CA LEU A 232 14.66 -7.46 16.57
C LEU A 232 14.61 -8.54 15.50
N ARG A 233 14.28 -8.16 14.26
CA ARG A 233 14.12 -9.09 13.13
C ARG A 233 14.82 -8.54 11.91
N LEU A 234 15.68 -9.38 11.34
CA LEU A 234 16.29 -9.17 10.04
C LEU A 234 16.03 -10.41 9.20
N SER A 235 15.33 -10.26 8.09
CA SER A 235 15.03 -11.35 7.16
C SER A 235 15.37 -10.99 5.72
N PRO A 236 15.61 -11.97 4.83
CA PRO A 236 15.44 -11.72 3.41
C PRO A 236 14.00 -11.28 3.13
N VAL A 237 13.76 -10.42 2.13
CA VAL A 237 12.39 -10.08 1.69
C VAL A 237 11.59 -11.37 1.54
N ARG A 238 10.61 -11.54 2.41
CA ARG A 238 9.51 -12.44 2.12
C ARG A 238 8.65 -11.66 1.15
N SER A 239 8.52 -12.15 -0.08
CA SER A 239 7.43 -11.71 -0.95
C SER A 239 6.17 -11.66 -0.07
N PRO A 240 5.42 -10.54 -0.05
CA PRO A 240 4.11 -10.60 0.55
C PRO A 240 3.43 -11.80 -0.08
N ILE A 241 2.95 -12.71 0.78
CA ILE A 241 2.24 -13.91 0.34
C ILE A 241 0.90 -13.40 -0.20
N PHE A 242 0.91 -12.90 -1.42
CA PHE A 242 -0.28 -12.80 -2.22
C PHE A 242 -0.60 -14.22 -2.61
N GLY A 243 -1.66 -14.74 -2.00
CA GLY A 243 -2.18 -16.07 -2.30
C GLY A 243 -2.55 -16.13 -3.77
N MET A 244 -1.64 -16.65 -4.59
CA MET A 244 -1.98 -17.24 -5.88
C MET A 244 -2.53 -18.63 -5.59
N SER A 245 -3.86 -18.74 -5.65
CA SER A 245 -4.58 -19.99 -5.87
C SER A 245 -5.82 -19.70 -6.68
#